data_AF-A0A965PD61-F1
#
_entry.id   AF-A0A965PD61-F1
#
_cell.length_a   1.000
_cell.length_b   1.000
_cell.length_c   1.000
_cell.angle_alpha   90.00
_cell.angle_beta   90.00
_cell.angle_gamma   90.00
#
_symmetry.space_group_name_H-M   'P 1'
#
loop_
_entity.id
_entity.type
_entity.pdbx_description
1 polymer ?
#
loop_
_entity_poly.entity_id
_entity_poly.type
_entity_poly.pdbx_seq_one_letter_code
_entity_poly.pdbx_strand_id
1 'polypeptide(L)'
;MYQIVNQSDFVSAFKQSERKNQFSYAALCAIFDHITEIEEGGEEIEFDLVSICCDWCEYDSAIEAAQAYGWSEWRDGQAMQFLSNKTQVIELKGGAVVIQNF
;
A
#
# COMPACT_ATOMS: atom_id res chain seq x y z
N MET A 1 23.38 7.07 -1.96
CA MET A 1 23.87 5.72 -2.33
C MET A 1 22.66 5.06 -2.97
N TYR A 2 22.61 4.93 -4.30
CA TYR A 2 21.45 4.39 -5.00
C TYR A 2 21.42 2.89 -4.75
N GLN A 3 20.72 2.44 -3.71
CA GLN A 3 20.40 1.03 -3.61
C GLN A 3 19.25 0.79 -4.57
N ILE A 4 19.53 0.06 -5.65
CA ILE A 4 18.51 -0.72 -6.34
C ILE A 4 18.05 -1.74 -5.30
N VAL A 5 17.07 -1.36 -4.49
CA VAL A 5 16.47 -2.22 -3.48
C VAL A 5 15.65 -3.21 -4.29
N ASN A 6 16.22 -4.36 -4.65
CA ASN A 6 15.39 -5.40 -5.24
C ASN A 6 14.28 -5.76 -4.23
N GLN A 7 13.14 -6.26 -4.71
CA GLN A 7 11.98 -6.61 -3.88
C GLN A 7 12.35 -7.44 -2.63
N SER A 8 13.38 -8.29 -2.73
CA SER A 8 13.86 -9.13 -1.61
C SER A 8 14.55 -8.32 -0.53
N ASP A 9 15.37 -7.33 -0.89
CA ASP A 9 15.99 -6.40 0.05
C ASP A 9 14.94 -5.53 0.73
N PHE A 10 13.92 -5.09 -0.01
CA PHE A 10 12.80 -4.31 0.51
C PHE A 10 12.04 -5.07 1.60
N VAL A 11 11.60 -6.29 1.29
CA VAL A 11 10.91 -7.16 2.25
C VAL A 11 11.82 -7.49 3.44
N SER A 12 13.11 -7.69 3.21
CA SER A 12 14.07 -8.00 4.27
C SER A 12 14.28 -6.82 5.21
N ALA A 13 14.31 -5.59 4.70
CA ALA A 13 14.40 -4.37 5.50
C ALA A 13 13.19 -4.22 6.43
N PHE A 14 11.98 -4.45 5.92
CA PHE A 14 10.77 -4.50 6.75
C PHE A 14 10.84 -5.56 7.85
N LYS A 15 11.24 -6.79 7.50
CA LYS A 15 11.36 -7.91 8.45
C LYS A 15 12.38 -7.68 9.55
N GLN A 16 13.44 -6.92 9.27
CA GLN A 16 14.49 -6.58 10.24
C GLN A 16 14.14 -5.34 11.07
N SER A 17 13.14 -4.56 10.66
CA SER A 17 12.65 -3.40 11.40
C SER A 17 11.66 -3.78 12.51
N GLU A 18 11.34 -2.81 13.37
CA GLU A 18 10.27 -2.95 14.36
C GLU A 18 8.87 -3.06 13.72
N ARG A 19 8.73 -2.77 12.41
CA ARG A 19 7.47 -2.77 11.65
C ARG A 19 7.24 -4.04 10.83
N LYS A 20 7.95 -5.12 11.14
CA LYS A 20 7.89 -6.42 10.46
C LYS A 20 6.50 -7.05 10.32
N ASN A 21 5.54 -6.65 11.17
CA ASN A 21 4.17 -7.18 11.19
C ASN A 21 3.13 -6.18 10.66
N GLN A 22 3.56 -5.03 10.13
CA GLN A 22 2.65 -3.98 9.70
C GLN A 22 1.99 -4.29 8.35
N PHE A 23 2.70 -5.02 7.49
CA PHE A 23 2.21 -5.41 6.16
C PHE A 23 2.44 -6.90 5.94
N SER A 24 1.53 -7.52 5.20
CA SER A 24 1.70 -8.86 4.67
C SER A 24 2.78 -8.88 3.59
N TYR A 25 3.30 -10.07 3.30
CA TYR A 25 4.25 -10.23 2.19
C TYR A 25 3.64 -9.78 0.85
N ALA A 26 2.36 -10.05 0.64
CA ALA A 26 1.65 -9.66 -0.58
C ALA A 26 1.56 -8.12 -0.69
N ALA A 27 1.23 -7.44 0.42
CA ALA A 27 1.20 -5.98 0.47
C ALA A 27 2.58 -5.37 0.19
N LEU A 28 3.64 -5.87 0.82
CA LEU A 28 5.00 -5.39 0.58
C LEU A 28 5.41 -5.56 -0.89
N CYS A 29 5.07 -6.69 -1.51
CA CYS A 29 5.34 -6.91 -2.93
C CYS A 29 4.60 -5.88 -3.79
N ALA A 30 3.32 -5.65 -3.52
CA ALA A 30 2.49 -4.76 -4.30
C ALA A 30 2.89 -3.28 -4.15
N ILE A 31 3.27 -2.84 -2.95
CA ILE A 31 3.83 -1.50 -2.70
C ILE A 31 5.13 -1.33 -3.47
N PHE A 32 6.02 -2.33 -3.45
CA PHE A 32 7.29 -2.27 -4.16
C PHE A 32 7.10 -2.16 -5.68
N ASP A 33 6.22 -2.99 -6.24
CA ASP A 33 5.91 -2.97 -7.67
C ASP A 33 5.33 -1.60 -8.07
N HIS A 34 4.47 -1.02 -7.23
CA HIS A 34 3.87 0.30 -7.46
C HIS A 34 4.89 1.44 -7.42
N ILE A 35 5.79 1.44 -6.44
CA ILE A 35 6.88 2.45 -6.35
C ILE A 35 7.78 2.35 -7.57
N THR A 36 8.16 1.12 -7.96
CA THR A 36 9.02 0.88 -9.13
C THR A 36 8.37 1.40 -10.42
N GLU A 37 7.06 1.21 -10.59
CA GLU A 37 6.31 1.73 -11.74
C GLU A 37 6.36 3.27 -11.81
N ILE A 38 6.29 3.96 -10.67
CA ILE A 38 6.44 5.42 -10.61
C ILE A 38 7.89 5.85 -10.93
N GLU A 39 8.88 5.12 -10.41
CA GLU A 39 10.29 5.38 -10.70
C GLU A 39 10.63 5.22 -12.18
N GLU A 40 10.08 4.20 -12.85
CA GLU A 40 10.19 4.02 -14.30
C GLU A 40 9.51 5.15 -15.08
N GLY A 41 8.54 5.83 -14.47
CA GLY A 41 7.89 7.04 -14.98
C GLY A 41 8.74 8.31 -14.89
N GLY A 42 9.90 8.25 -14.23
CA GLY A 42 10.87 9.35 -14.13
C GLY A 42 10.86 10.12 -12.80
N GLU A 43 10.11 9.65 -11.80
CA GLU A 43 10.11 10.22 -10.44
C GLU A 43 10.94 9.34 -9.50
N GLU A 44 12.08 9.85 -9.01
CA GLU A 44 12.90 9.10 -8.05
C GLU A 44 12.22 9.08 -6.67
N ILE A 45 11.84 7.89 -6.19
CA ILE A 45 11.19 7.72 -4.89
C ILE A 45 12.22 7.23 -3.87
N GLU A 46 12.39 7.98 -2.78
CA GLU A 46 13.24 7.53 -1.69
C GLU A 46 12.56 6.40 -0.90
N PHE A 47 13.24 5.25 -0.81
CA PHE A 47 12.80 4.13 0.01
C PHE A 47 12.99 4.43 1.51
N ASP A 48 12.00 5.09 2.12
CA ASP A 48 11.92 5.26 3.58
C ASP A 48 10.84 4.35 4.18
N LEU A 49 11.27 3.37 4.98
CA LEU A 49 10.37 2.46 5.71
C LEU A 49 9.36 3.21 6.57
N VAL A 50 9.75 4.31 7.21
CA VAL A 50 8.88 5.12 8.06
C VAL A 50 7.82 5.81 7.21
N SER A 51 8.22 6.46 6.11
CA SER A 51 7.29 7.13 5.19
C SER A 51 6.29 6.13 4.64
N ILE A 52 6.76 4.99 4.11
CA ILE A 52 5.88 3.95 3.56
C ILE A 52 4.88 3.45 4.60
N CYS A 53 5.29 3.31 5.86
CA CYS A 53 4.39 2.89 6.94
C CYS A 53 3.39 3.97 7.37
N CYS A 54 3.68 5.24 7.13
CA CYS A 54 2.75 6.35 7.34
C CYS A 54 1.80 6.50 6.14
N ASP A 55 2.35 6.36 4.94
CA ASP A 55 1.69 6.60 3.67
C ASP A 55 0.81 5.44 3.24
N TRP A 56 1.07 4.20 3.67
CA TRP A 56 0.29 3.05 3.22
C TRP A 56 -0.33 2.27 4.38
N CYS A 57 -1.51 1.71 4.13
CA CYS A 57 -2.24 0.90 5.08
C CYS A 57 -2.91 -0.29 4.38
N GLU A 58 -2.75 -1.49 4.94
CA GLU A 58 -3.38 -2.72 4.45
C GLU A 58 -4.67 -3.02 5.21
N TYR A 59 -5.69 -3.45 4.47
CA TYR A 59 -6.99 -3.88 4.99
C TYR A 59 -7.38 -5.23 4.40
N ASP A 60 -8.16 -6.03 5.14
CA ASP A 60 -8.58 -7.36 4.69
C ASP A 60 -9.58 -7.29 3.52
N SER A 61 -10.22 -6.13 3.33
CA SER A 61 -11.12 -5.89 2.19
C SER A 61 -11.28 -4.41 1.84
N ALA A 62 -11.69 -4.15 0.60
CA ALA A 62 -12.08 -2.81 0.15
C ALA A 62 -13.21 -2.18 0.98
N ILE A 63 -14.12 -2.99 1.53
CA ILE A 63 -15.21 -2.52 2.38
C ILE A 63 -14.66 -1.95 3.69
N GLU A 64 -13.75 -2.69 4.33
CA GLU A 64 -13.12 -2.28 5.59
C GLU A 64 -12.30 -1.00 5.40
N ALA A 65 -11.49 -0.96 4.34
CA ALA A 65 -10.74 0.24 3.93
C ALA A 65 -11.67 1.45 3.74
N ALA A 66 -12.78 1.26 3.01
CA ALA A 66 -13.73 2.34 2.76
C ALA A 66 -14.39 2.83 4.06
N GLN A 67 -14.77 1.92 4.96
CA GLN A 67 -15.35 2.26 6.27
C GLN A 67 -14.36 3.08 7.11
N ALA A 68 -13.07 2.69 7.13
CA ALA A 68 -12.02 3.48 7.78
C ALA A 68 -11.88 4.90 7.19
N TYR A 69 -12.19 5.06 5.90
CA TYR A 69 -12.23 6.34 5.18
C TYR A 69 -13.58 7.10 5.30
N GLY A 70 -14.43 6.67 6.24
CA GLY A 70 -15.71 7.30 6.53
C GLY A 70 -16.82 6.93 5.55
N TRP A 71 -16.69 5.81 4.83
CA TRP A 71 -17.78 5.27 4.03
C TRP A 71 -18.84 4.64 4.94
N SER A 72 -20.06 5.13 4.83
CA SER A 72 -21.24 4.55 5.46
C SER A 72 -22.05 3.80 4.42
N GLU A 73 -22.46 2.56 4.74
CA GLU A 73 -23.16 1.55 3.90
C GLU A 73 -24.50 1.99 3.23
N TRP A 74 -24.83 3.27 3.28
CA TRP A 74 -26.10 3.87 2.85
C TRP A 74 -26.05 4.32 1.39
N ARG A 75 -24.87 4.25 0.76
CA ARG A 75 -24.66 4.56 -0.65
C ARG A 75 -24.26 3.30 -1.38
N ASP A 76 -25.08 2.95 -2.38
CA ASP A 76 -24.94 1.85 -3.34
C ASP A 76 -23.51 1.28 -3.39
N GLY A 77 -23.38 0.02 -2.97
CA GLY A 77 -22.14 -0.69 -2.64
C GLY A 77 -21.02 -0.61 -3.68
N GLN A 78 -20.22 0.46 -3.63
CA GLN A 78 -19.05 0.66 -4.48
C GLN A 78 -17.85 1.12 -3.64
N ALA A 79 -17.47 0.33 -2.63
CA ALA A 79 -16.35 0.63 -1.74
C ALA A 79 -15.05 0.94 -2.52
N MET A 80 -14.75 0.12 -3.54
CA MET A 80 -13.62 0.35 -4.44
C MET A 80 -13.70 1.69 -5.17
N GLN A 81 -14.85 2.03 -5.75
CA GLN A 81 -15.01 3.31 -6.45
C GLN A 81 -14.91 4.51 -5.50
N PHE A 82 -15.42 4.38 -4.28
CA PHE A 82 -15.28 5.43 -3.26
C PHE A 82 -13.81 5.66 -2.90
N LEU A 83 -13.06 4.57 -2.66
CA LEU A 83 -11.64 4.64 -2.33
C LEU A 83 -10.83 5.19 -3.50
N SER A 84 -11.00 4.67 -4.72
CA SER A 84 -10.28 5.15 -5.91
C SER A 84 -10.51 6.63 -6.25
N ASN A 85 -11.62 7.23 -5.81
CA ASN A 85 -11.87 8.66 -5.97
C ASN A 85 -11.18 9.53 -4.91
N LYS A 86 -10.69 8.93 -3.82
CA LYS A 86 -10.11 9.64 -2.66
C LYS A 86 -8.64 9.35 -2.45
N THR A 87 -8.20 8.15 -2.82
CA THR A 87 -6.88 7.61 -2.54
C THR A 87 -6.48 6.61 -3.63
N GLN A 88 -5.20 6.30 -3.69
CA GLN A 88 -4.68 5.17 -4.43
C GLN A 88 -5.04 3.85 -3.74
N VAL A 89 -5.52 2.89 -4.53
CA VAL A 89 -5.92 1.56 -4.05
C VAL A 89 -5.19 0.51 -4.86
N ILE A 90 -4.51 -0.40 -4.18
CA ILE A 90 -3.82 -1.54 -4.77
C ILE A 90 -4.51 -2.81 -4.28
N GLU A 91 -5.11 -3.57 -5.20
CA GLU A 91 -5.79 -4.82 -4.87
C GLU A 91 -4.78 -5.97 -4.75
N LEU A 92 -4.87 -6.73 -3.66
CA LEU A 92 -4.02 -7.88 -3.41
C LEU A 92 -4.73 -9.19 -3.78
N LYS A 93 -3.93 -10.23 -4.04
CA LYS A 93 -4.45 -11.58 -4.24
C LYS A 93 -5.15 -12.05 -2.97
N GLY A 94 -6.45 -12.31 -3.07
CA GLY A 94 -7.28 -12.76 -1.94
C GLY A 94 -8.33 -11.74 -1.46
N GLY A 95 -8.39 -10.56 -2.08
CA GLY A 95 -9.42 -9.55 -1.79
C GLY A 95 -9.02 -8.49 -0.76
N ALA A 96 -7.85 -8.65 -0.13
CA ALA A 96 -7.21 -7.61 0.66
C ALA A 96 -6.80 -6.42 -0.23
N VAL A 97 -6.68 -5.25 0.38
CA VAL A 97 -6.31 -4.02 -0.33
C VAL A 97 -5.26 -3.24 0.45
N VAL A 98 -4.39 -2.54 -0.27
CA VAL A 98 -3.51 -1.51 0.28
C VAL A 98 -4.00 -0.16 -0.22
N ILE A 99 -4.13 0.81 0.68
CA ILE A 99 -4.52 2.18 0.34
C ILE A 99 -3.48 3.19 0.80
N GLN A 100 -3.38 4.30 0.09
CA GLN A 100 -2.47 5.38 0.43
C GLN A 100 -3.14 6.42 1.35
N ASN A 101 -2.62 6.63 2.55
CA ASN A 101 -3.04 7.70 3.45
C ASN A 101 -2.56 9.08 2.97
N PHE A 102 -3.39 10.09 3.24
CA PHE A 102 -3.14 11.52 3.01
C PHE A 102 -3.12 12.29 4.34
#